data_AF-A0A3D3IZ48-F1
#
_entry.id   AF-A0A3D3IZ48-F1
#
_cell.length_a   1.000
_cell.length_b   1.000
_cell.length_c   1.000
_cell.angle_alpha   90.00
_cell.angle_beta   90.00
_cell.angle_gamma   90.00
#
_symmetry.space_group_name_H-M   'P 1'
#
loop_
_entity.id
_entity.type
_entity.pdbx_description
1 polymer ?
#
loop_
_entity_poly.entity_id
_entity_poly.type
_entity_poly.pdbx_seq_one_letter_code
_entity_poly.pdbx_strand_id
1 'polypeptide(L)'
;MKRIFSTVIAVLLIAAMVLLALKIKDPMYTGRARSEDEGTIILWYTDDSLTDFLNDAAVSYRDETGVRVKPVLVDGVDFLGKINHASVYEGETEDGEPVVAPDLYITTHDNLMKAYYAGLASEITDPAKVINPMNYPDTSLHAIRCAGKYVGYPLYYETNFLLYNKTYMVGIAKQHIEEEPEFFEEETEEPEETDAEGGTELSSNGIVVNNQVSLSDDSVSEDALVLNDEELDPMGEEDAAKDPKVLEKLANMIPATIDDIL
;
A
#
# COMPACT_ATOMS: atom_id res chain seq x y z
N MET A 1 -42.55 21.42 66.00
CA MET A 1 -42.87 20.21 65.21
C MET A 1 -42.58 20.34 63.71
N LYS A 2 -43.03 21.41 63.00
CA LYS A 2 -42.87 21.54 61.54
C LYS A 2 -41.41 21.45 60.99
N ARG A 3 -40.43 21.98 61.72
CA ARG A 3 -39.00 21.93 61.30
C ARG A 3 -38.39 20.53 61.39
N ILE A 4 -38.86 19.72 62.35
CA ILE A 4 -38.38 18.37 62.60
C ILE A 4 -38.91 17.41 61.52
N PHE A 5 -40.17 17.59 61.09
CA PHE A 5 -40.74 16.84 59.97
C PHE A 5 -40.04 17.16 58.64
N SER A 6 -39.68 18.42 58.40
CA SER A 6 -38.97 18.83 57.18
C SER A 6 -37.57 18.23 57.09
N THR A 7 -36.83 18.16 58.20
CA THR A 7 -35.50 17.54 58.21
C THR A 7 -35.57 16.03 58.01
N VAL A 8 -36.59 15.36 58.54
CA VAL A 8 -36.79 13.92 58.34
C VAL A 8 -37.13 13.61 56.88
N ILE A 9 -37.97 14.42 56.23
CA ILE A 9 -38.31 14.25 54.81
C ILE A 9 -37.09 14.49 53.91
N ALA A 10 -36.28 15.52 54.20
CA ALA A 10 -35.08 15.81 53.43
C ALA A 10 -34.06 14.66 53.51
N VAL A 11 -33.85 14.08 54.69
CA VAL A 11 -32.96 12.92 54.87
C VAL A 11 -33.50 11.68 54.14
N LEU A 12 -34.83 11.49 54.14
CA LEU A 12 -35.47 10.38 53.44
C LEU A 12 -35.37 10.50 51.92
N LEU A 13 -35.45 11.73 51.37
CA LEU A 13 -35.23 12.00 49.95
C LEU A 13 -33.78 11.74 49.53
N ILE A 14 -32.81 12.15 50.35
CA ILE A 14 -31.38 11.90 50.07
C ILE A 14 -31.09 10.40 50.15
N ALA A 15 -31.64 9.69 51.14
CA ALA A 15 -31.50 8.24 51.25
C ALA A 15 -32.14 7.51 50.07
N ALA A 16 -33.29 7.97 49.56
CA ALA A 16 -33.91 7.44 48.36
C ALA A 16 -33.06 7.70 47.10
N MET A 17 -32.44 8.87 46.98
CA MET A 17 -31.53 9.20 45.89
C MET A 17 -30.26 8.35 45.92
N VAL A 18 -29.69 8.09 47.11
CA VAL A 18 -28.54 7.22 47.29
C VAL A 18 -28.90 5.75 47.01
N LEU A 19 -30.08 5.29 47.44
CA LEU A 19 -30.57 3.95 47.09
C LEU A 19 -30.83 3.80 45.59
N LEU A 20 -31.31 4.85 44.92
CA LEU A 20 -31.46 4.88 43.47
C LEU A 20 -30.09 4.87 42.77
N ALA A 21 -29.13 5.67 43.25
CA ALA A 21 -27.77 5.71 42.69
C ALA A 21 -27.00 4.39 42.91
N LEU A 22 -27.22 3.69 44.02
CA LEU A 22 -26.67 2.36 44.26
C LEU A 22 -27.36 1.26 43.44
N LYS A 23 -28.59 1.50 42.97
CA LYS A 23 -29.28 0.66 41.97
C LYS A 23 -28.82 0.94 40.53
N ILE A 24 -28.13 2.07 40.29
CA ILE A 24 -27.55 2.46 38.98
C ILE A 24 -26.04 2.13 38.95
N LYS A 25 -25.68 0.96 39.45
CA LYS A 25 -24.35 0.36 39.33
C LYS A 25 -24.62 -1.13 39.16
N ASP A 26 -24.68 -1.67 37.95
CA ASP A 26 -23.78 -1.49 36.81
C ASP A 26 -24.55 -1.11 35.53
N PRO A 27 -23.94 -0.49 34.50
CA PRO A 27 -24.33 -0.83 33.14
C PRO A 27 -23.96 -2.30 32.96
N MET A 28 -24.83 -3.17 33.46
CA MET A 28 -24.96 -4.52 32.98
C MET A 28 -25.03 -4.37 31.47
N TYR A 29 -23.99 -4.82 30.76
CA TYR A 29 -24.14 -5.31 29.40
C TYR A 29 -25.28 -6.33 29.52
N THR A 30 -26.51 -5.85 29.33
CA THR A 30 -27.65 -6.70 29.13
C THR A 30 -27.31 -7.38 27.82
N GLY A 31 -26.77 -8.60 27.94
CA GLY A 31 -26.64 -9.52 26.83
C GLY A 31 -27.97 -9.46 26.10
N ARG A 32 -27.92 -8.85 24.92
CA ARG A 32 -28.98 -8.91 23.94
C ARG A 32 -29.27 -10.39 23.74
N ALA A 33 -30.55 -10.71 23.60
CA ALA A 33 -30.96 -12.09 23.37
C ALA A 33 -30.20 -12.60 22.14
N ARG A 34 -29.26 -13.53 22.37
CA ARG A 34 -28.30 -14.03 21.39
C ARG A 34 -29.02 -14.63 20.19
N SER A 35 -29.28 -13.81 19.19
CA SER A 35 -29.66 -14.26 17.85
C SER A 35 -28.50 -15.10 17.31
N GLU A 36 -28.81 -16.09 16.46
CA GLU A 36 -27.81 -17.04 15.94
C GLU A 36 -26.66 -16.36 15.16
N ASP A 37 -26.76 -15.06 14.86
CA ASP A 37 -25.73 -14.20 14.27
C ASP A 37 -24.82 -13.43 15.28
N GLU A 38 -25.11 -13.41 16.59
CA GLU A 38 -24.34 -12.68 17.63
C GLU A 38 -22.95 -13.29 17.97
N GLY A 39 -22.36 -14.04 17.05
CA GLY A 39 -21.02 -14.60 17.17
C GLY A 39 -20.26 -14.70 15.86
N THR A 40 -20.75 -14.03 14.82
CA THR A 40 -20.08 -13.94 13.53
C THR A 40 -19.41 -12.58 13.42
N ILE A 41 -18.09 -12.56 13.30
CA ILE A 41 -17.31 -11.35 13.04
C ILE A 41 -17.46 -10.98 11.57
N ILE A 42 -17.86 -9.74 11.28
CA ILE A 42 -18.03 -9.25 9.92
C ILE A 42 -16.78 -8.49 9.49
N LEU A 43 -16.18 -8.92 8.37
CA LEU A 43 -15.00 -8.30 7.78
C LEU A 43 -15.36 -7.68 6.43
N TRP A 44 -15.22 -6.36 6.30
CA TRP A 44 -15.41 -5.68 5.02
C TRP A 44 -14.10 -5.50 4.28
N TYR A 45 -14.13 -5.72 2.97
CA TYR A 45 -12.98 -5.53 2.08
C TYR A 45 -13.44 -5.06 0.70
N THR A 46 -12.53 -4.48 -0.07
CA THR A 46 -12.84 -3.84 -1.36
C THR A 46 -12.20 -4.54 -2.57
N ASP A 47 -11.12 -5.29 -2.34
CA ASP A 47 -10.36 -5.97 -3.39
C ASP A 47 -10.91 -7.40 -3.60
N ASP A 48 -11.44 -7.68 -4.78
CA ASP A 48 -12.05 -8.96 -5.11
C ASP A 48 -11.02 -10.10 -5.17
N SER A 49 -9.76 -9.80 -5.47
CA SER A 49 -8.67 -10.78 -5.53
C SER A 49 -8.38 -11.44 -4.17
N LEU A 50 -8.74 -10.77 -3.07
CA LEU A 50 -8.57 -11.30 -1.71
C LEU A 50 -9.69 -12.26 -1.30
N THR A 51 -10.76 -12.39 -2.09
CA THR A 51 -11.96 -13.15 -1.70
C THR A 51 -11.65 -14.60 -1.32
N ASP A 52 -10.91 -15.30 -2.17
CA ASP A 52 -10.58 -16.72 -1.94
C ASP A 52 -9.71 -16.87 -0.68
N PHE A 53 -8.68 -16.04 -0.56
CA PHE A 53 -7.80 -16.02 0.61
C PHE A 53 -8.56 -15.75 1.92
N LEU A 54 -9.43 -14.74 1.94
CA LEU A 54 -10.18 -14.37 3.14
C LEU A 54 -11.21 -15.45 3.52
N ASN A 55 -11.82 -16.11 2.55
CA ASN A 55 -12.73 -17.22 2.80
C ASN A 55 -12.00 -18.43 3.41
N ASP A 56 -10.84 -18.78 2.86
CA ASP A 56 -10.00 -19.86 3.40
C ASP A 56 -9.50 -19.52 4.81
N ALA A 57 -9.00 -18.30 5.02
CA ALA A 57 -8.57 -17.83 6.33
C ALA A 57 -9.70 -17.82 7.37
N ALA A 58 -10.92 -17.43 6.98
CA ALA A 58 -12.10 -17.46 7.83
C ALA A 58 -12.49 -18.89 8.24
N VAL A 59 -12.33 -19.86 7.33
CA VAL A 59 -12.54 -21.29 7.60
C VAL A 59 -11.50 -21.80 8.60
N SER A 60 -10.21 -21.56 8.35
CA SER A 60 -9.14 -21.98 9.27
C SER A 60 -9.29 -21.36 10.66
N TYR A 61 -9.59 -20.07 10.74
CA TYR A 61 -9.79 -19.37 12.01
C TYR A 61 -10.97 -19.94 12.80
N ARG A 62 -12.07 -20.27 12.11
CA ARG A 62 -13.23 -20.92 12.74
C ARG A 62 -12.87 -22.31 13.26
N ASP A 63 -12.11 -23.08 12.50
CA ASP A 63 -11.75 -24.45 12.91
C ASP A 63 -10.81 -24.44 14.13
N GLU A 64 -9.96 -23.42 14.27
CA GLU A 64 -9.05 -23.26 15.42
C GLU A 64 -9.74 -22.67 16.66
N THR A 65 -10.59 -21.66 16.49
CA THR A 65 -11.13 -20.84 17.60
C THR A 65 -12.61 -21.08 17.89
N GLY A 66 -13.34 -21.70 16.96
CA GLY A 66 -14.79 -21.85 16.99
C GLY A 66 -15.57 -20.56 16.63
N VAL A 67 -14.88 -19.46 16.32
CA VAL A 67 -15.51 -18.17 15.98
C VAL A 67 -15.72 -18.06 14.48
N ARG A 68 -16.92 -17.66 14.04
CA ARG A 68 -17.21 -17.50 12.61
C ARG A 68 -16.76 -16.11 12.16
N VAL A 69 -16.14 -16.04 11.00
CA VAL A 69 -15.81 -14.79 10.31
C VAL A 69 -16.54 -14.79 8.96
N LYS A 70 -17.19 -13.70 8.61
CA LYS A 70 -17.88 -13.49 7.33
C LYS A 70 -17.21 -12.34 6.58
N PRO A 71 -16.35 -12.63 5.59
CA PRO A 71 -15.88 -11.64 4.64
C PRO A 71 -17.04 -11.13 3.77
N VAL A 72 -17.12 -9.82 3.56
CA VAL A 72 -18.10 -9.16 2.70
C VAL A 72 -17.38 -8.19 1.78
N LEU A 73 -17.46 -8.47 0.47
CA LEU A 73 -16.97 -7.55 -0.56
C LEU A 73 -17.90 -6.35 -0.65
N VAL A 74 -17.35 -5.15 -0.46
CA VAL A 74 -18.05 -3.88 -0.55
C VAL A 74 -17.32 -3.00 -1.55
N ASP A 75 -18.07 -2.28 -2.37
CA ASP A 75 -17.48 -1.34 -3.32
C ASP A 75 -16.67 -0.23 -2.61
N GLY A 76 -15.48 0.06 -3.13
CA GLY A 76 -14.51 0.99 -2.55
C GLY A 76 -14.89 2.47 -2.67
N VAL A 77 -15.85 2.83 -3.52
CA VAL A 77 -16.30 4.22 -3.65
C VAL A 77 -16.96 4.66 -2.35
N ASP A 78 -16.45 5.74 -1.77
CA ASP A 78 -16.85 6.28 -0.46
C ASP A 78 -16.88 5.21 0.65
N PHE A 79 -15.90 4.31 0.66
CA PHE A 79 -15.84 3.20 1.60
C PHE A 79 -15.95 3.64 3.07
N LEU A 80 -15.24 4.71 3.46
CA LEU A 80 -15.30 5.23 4.82
C LEU A 80 -16.66 5.87 5.15
N GLY A 81 -17.31 6.48 4.15
CA GLY A 81 -18.68 6.99 4.27
C GLY A 81 -19.68 5.86 4.49
N LYS A 82 -19.55 4.74 3.76
CA LYS A 82 -20.35 3.52 3.96
C LYS A 82 -20.16 2.93 5.35
N ILE A 83 -18.92 2.85 5.84
CA ILE A 83 -18.64 2.38 7.21
C ILE A 83 -19.33 3.28 8.24
N ASN A 84 -19.19 4.61 8.09
CA ASN A 84 -19.84 5.56 8.99
C ASN A 84 -21.37 5.42 8.96
N HIS A 85 -21.96 5.34 7.77
CA HIS A 85 -23.39 5.13 7.60
C HIS A 85 -23.86 3.84 8.30
N ALA A 86 -23.16 2.73 8.05
CA ALA A 86 -23.49 1.45 8.65
C ALA A 86 -23.33 1.47 10.18
N SER A 87 -22.36 2.23 10.70
CA SER A 87 -22.14 2.39 12.15
C SER A 87 -23.22 3.24 12.84
N VAL A 88 -23.76 4.25 12.14
CA VAL A 88 -24.79 5.15 12.70
C VAL A 88 -26.18 4.54 12.63
N TYR A 89 -26.49 3.85 11.53
CA TYR A 89 -27.81 3.27 11.25
C TYR A 89 -27.87 1.76 11.50
N GLU A 90 -26.95 1.24 12.32
CA GLU A 90 -26.88 -0.19 12.63
C GLU A 90 -28.22 -0.71 13.19
N GLY A 91 -28.75 -1.77 12.57
CA GLY A 91 -30.02 -2.39 12.94
C GLY A 91 -31.26 -1.73 12.34
N GLU A 92 -31.12 -0.65 11.58
CA GLU A 92 -32.17 -0.17 10.70
C GLU A 92 -32.28 -1.08 9.46
N THR A 93 -33.37 -0.94 8.69
CA THR A 93 -33.60 -1.71 7.47
C THR A 93 -33.58 -0.77 6.28
N GLU A 94 -32.67 -1.00 5.36
CA GLU A 94 -32.51 -0.24 4.11
C GLU A 94 -32.60 -1.21 2.95
N ASP A 95 -33.38 -0.87 1.92
CA ASP A 95 -33.62 -1.72 0.75
C ASP A 95 -34.09 -3.16 1.06
N GLY A 96 -34.72 -3.34 2.23
CA GLY A 96 -35.24 -4.64 2.69
C GLY A 96 -34.23 -5.52 3.43
N GLU A 97 -32.99 -5.07 3.60
CA GLU A 97 -31.93 -5.74 4.34
C GLU A 97 -31.55 -4.95 5.60
N PRO A 98 -31.18 -5.60 6.71
CA PRO A 98 -30.69 -4.90 7.88
C PRO A 98 -29.33 -4.27 7.58
N VAL A 99 -29.16 -3.01 7.96
CA VAL A 99 -27.87 -2.32 7.92
C VAL A 99 -27.00 -2.88 9.05
N VAL A 100 -25.85 -3.46 8.69
CA VAL A 100 -24.92 -4.06 9.66
C VAL A 100 -23.55 -3.44 9.48
N ALA A 101 -23.00 -2.90 10.57
CA ALA A 101 -21.66 -2.35 10.60
C ALA A 101 -20.59 -3.46 10.59
N PRO A 102 -19.42 -3.25 9.95
CA PRO A 102 -18.31 -4.19 10.06
C PRO A 102 -17.67 -4.14 11.45
N ASP A 103 -17.29 -5.31 11.96
CA ASP A 103 -16.40 -5.43 13.13
C ASP A 103 -14.95 -5.11 12.75
N LEU A 104 -14.54 -5.55 11.56
CA LEU A 104 -13.23 -5.28 10.97
C LEU A 104 -13.40 -4.83 9.52
N TYR A 105 -12.47 -3.99 9.06
CA TYR A 105 -12.40 -3.64 7.64
C TYR A 105 -10.94 -3.53 7.19
N ILE A 106 -10.72 -3.81 5.91
CA ILE A 106 -9.43 -3.61 5.26
C ILE A 106 -9.48 -2.26 4.55
N THR A 107 -8.47 -1.42 4.82
CA THR A 107 -8.32 -0.12 4.17
C THR A 107 -6.86 0.17 3.87
N THR A 108 -6.63 1.11 2.98
CA THR A 108 -5.30 1.57 2.60
C THR A 108 -4.77 2.58 3.62
N HIS A 109 -3.44 2.65 3.77
CA HIS A 109 -2.80 3.46 4.81
C HIS A 109 -3.11 4.96 4.72
N ASP A 110 -3.35 5.48 3.53
CA ASP A 110 -3.74 6.87 3.23
C ASP A 110 -5.10 7.24 3.84
N ASN A 111 -6.03 6.29 3.95
CA ASN A 111 -7.33 6.51 4.56
C ASN A 111 -7.34 6.28 6.08
N LEU A 112 -6.35 5.57 6.61
CA LEU A 112 -6.28 5.19 8.03
C LEU A 112 -6.32 6.39 8.97
N MET A 113 -5.56 7.44 8.66
CA MET A 113 -5.52 8.64 9.49
C MET A 113 -6.87 9.36 9.51
N LYS A 114 -7.56 9.42 8.36
CA LYS A 114 -8.92 9.99 8.27
C LYS A 114 -9.91 9.16 9.08
N ALA A 115 -9.85 7.84 8.97
CA ALA A 115 -10.69 6.92 9.75
C ALA A 115 -10.48 7.09 11.26
N TYR A 116 -9.22 7.22 11.70
CA TYR A 116 -8.88 7.44 13.11
C TYR A 116 -9.47 8.74 13.66
N TYR A 117 -9.28 9.88 12.97
CA TYR A 117 -9.81 11.16 13.43
C TYR A 117 -11.34 11.26 13.31
N ALA A 118 -11.95 10.51 12.40
CA ALA A 118 -13.40 10.39 12.30
C ALA A 118 -14.00 9.49 13.41
N GLY A 119 -13.18 8.81 14.22
CA GLY A 119 -13.64 7.86 15.24
C GLY A 119 -14.09 6.51 14.68
N LEU A 120 -13.74 6.20 13.43
CA LEU A 120 -14.08 4.96 12.73
C LEU A 120 -12.96 3.90 12.85
N ALA A 121 -11.82 4.26 13.44
CA ALA A 121 -10.74 3.35 13.76
C ALA A 121 -10.31 3.53 15.21
N SER A 122 -9.97 2.44 15.89
CA SER A 122 -9.55 2.45 17.29
C SER A 122 -8.10 2.03 17.45
N GLU A 123 -7.50 2.43 18.58
CA GLU A 123 -6.14 2.01 18.93
C GLU A 123 -6.12 0.49 19.19
N ILE A 124 -5.14 -0.19 18.61
CA ILE A 124 -4.98 -1.63 18.84
C ILE A 124 -4.43 -1.88 20.25
N THR A 125 -4.95 -2.90 20.92
CA THR A 125 -4.46 -3.31 22.25
C THR A 125 -3.30 -4.31 22.16
N ASP A 126 -3.17 -5.02 21.04
CA ASP A 126 -2.14 -6.03 20.73
C ASP A 126 -1.65 -6.88 21.92
N PRO A 127 -2.54 -7.70 22.53
CA PRO A 127 -2.16 -8.55 23.67
C PRO A 127 -1.10 -9.60 23.31
N ALA A 128 -1.08 -10.04 22.05
CA ALA A 128 -0.13 -11.03 21.54
C ALA A 128 1.23 -10.42 21.15
N LYS A 129 1.37 -9.09 21.19
CA LYS A 129 2.57 -8.33 20.80
C LYS A 129 3.05 -8.65 19.39
N VAL A 130 2.11 -8.84 18.46
CA VAL A 130 2.45 -9.16 17.07
C VAL A 130 2.99 -7.96 16.30
N ILE A 131 2.69 -6.73 16.74
CA ILE A 131 3.20 -5.49 16.14
C ILE A 131 4.61 -5.22 16.66
N ASN A 132 5.60 -5.76 15.95
CA ASN A 132 7.01 -5.57 16.26
C ASN A 132 7.88 -5.71 14.99
N PRO A 133 9.14 -5.22 15.02
CA PRO A 133 10.05 -5.27 13.87
C PRO A 133 10.47 -6.67 13.42
N MET A 134 10.23 -7.72 14.23
CA MET A 134 10.52 -9.11 13.83
C MET A 134 9.42 -9.67 12.91
N ASN A 135 8.18 -9.20 13.07
CA ASN A 135 7.04 -9.65 12.30
C ASN A 135 6.72 -8.72 11.12
N TYR A 136 7.00 -7.42 11.26
CA TYR A 136 6.66 -6.41 10.26
C TYR A 136 7.85 -5.47 10.00
N PRO A 137 8.08 -5.06 8.74
CA PRO A 137 9.06 -4.02 8.41
C PRO A 137 8.74 -2.68 9.09
N ASP A 138 9.78 -1.90 9.38
CA ASP A 138 9.62 -0.58 10.03
C ASP A 138 8.74 0.38 9.21
N THR A 139 8.84 0.36 7.88
CA THR A 139 8.00 1.16 6.97
C THR A 139 6.51 0.88 7.19
N SER A 140 6.15 -0.39 7.32
CA SER A 140 4.78 -0.83 7.59
C SER A 140 4.30 -0.39 8.96
N LEU A 141 5.15 -0.53 9.98
CA LEU A 141 4.87 -0.09 11.34
C LEU A 141 4.64 1.42 11.40
N HIS A 142 5.35 2.20 10.60
CA HIS A 142 5.13 3.63 10.47
C HIS A 142 3.81 3.96 9.75
N ALA A 143 3.47 3.22 8.69
CA ALA A 143 2.26 3.45 7.91
C ALA A 143 0.97 3.25 8.72
N ILE A 144 0.96 2.31 9.68
CA ILE A 144 -0.21 2.05 10.53
C ILE A 144 -0.31 2.95 11.78
N ARG A 145 0.59 3.94 11.92
CA ARG A 145 0.69 4.77 13.11
C ARG A 145 -0.04 6.10 12.92
N CYS A 146 -1.06 6.37 13.74
CA CYS A 146 -1.78 7.64 13.76
C CYS A 146 -1.66 8.29 15.14
N ALA A 147 -1.32 9.59 15.18
CA ALA A 147 -1.14 10.33 16.43
C ALA A 147 -0.22 9.62 17.47
N GLY A 148 0.81 8.92 16.99
CA GLY A 148 1.76 8.19 17.83
C GLY A 148 1.29 6.82 18.31
N LYS A 149 0.09 6.36 17.92
CA LYS A 149 -0.52 5.09 18.30
C LYS A 149 -0.70 4.17 17.10
N TYR A 150 -0.70 2.85 17.31
CA TYR A 150 -0.99 1.88 16.26
C TYR A 150 -2.50 1.71 16.10
N VAL A 151 -2.99 1.75 14.86
CA VAL A 151 -4.44 1.79 14.55
C VAL A 151 -4.87 0.66 13.60
N GLY A 152 -3.95 -0.19 13.15
CA GLY A 152 -4.28 -1.33 12.31
C GLY A 152 -3.18 -2.39 12.28
N TYR A 153 -3.45 -3.50 11.61
CA TYR A 153 -2.48 -4.56 11.35
C TYR A 153 -2.08 -4.53 9.87
N PRO A 154 -0.78 -4.49 9.52
CA PRO A 154 -0.37 -4.58 8.12
C PRO A 154 -0.73 -5.97 7.56
N LEU A 155 -1.34 -6.00 6.38
CA LEU A 155 -1.79 -7.23 5.73
C LEU A 155 -0.94 -7.57 4.50
N TYR A 156 -0.86 -6.67 3.53
CA TYR A 156 -0.07 -6.82 2.31
C TYR A 156 0.52 -5.48 1.89
N TYR A 157 1.48 -5.53 0.96
CA TYR A 157 2.19 -4.35 0.44
C TYR A 157 2.08 -4.29 -1.06
N GLU A 158 1.81 -3.10 -1.58
CA GLU A 158 1.84 -2.81 -3.00
C GLU A 158 3.06 -1.93 -3.29
N THR A 159 3.92 -2.40 -4.19
CA THR A 159 5.12 -1.68 -4.60
C THR A 159 5.30 -1.77 -6.10
N ASN A 160 5.77 -0.70 -6.72
CA ASN A 160 6.13 -0.72 -8.13
C ASN A 160 7.45 -1.45 -8.34
N PHE A 161 7.55 -2.19 -9.44
CA PHE A 161 8.77 -2.86 -9.87
C PHE A 161 9.01 -2.62 -11.36
N LEU A 162 10.28 -2.52 -11.75
CA LEU A 162 10.66 -2.44 -13.15
C LEU A 162 10.67 -3.86 -13.74
N LEU A 163 9.68 -4.15 -14.58
CA LEU A 163 9.64 -5.41 -15.33
C LEU A 163 10.28 -5.19 -16.70
N TYR A 164 11.31 -5.98 -17.01
CA TYR A 164 12.01 -5.89 -18.28
C TYR A 164 12.35 -7.28 -18.83
N ASN A 165 12.50 -7.35 -20.15
CA ASN A 165 12.97 -8.56 -20.82
C ASN A 165 14.50 -8.57 -20.86
N LYS A 166 15.08 -9.62 -20.28
CA LYS A 166 16.54 -9.78 -20.17
C LYS A 166 17.24 -9.84 -21.53
N THR A 167 16.64 -10.50 -22.53
CA THR A 167 17.24 -10.65 -23.85
C THR A 167 17.38 -9.30 -24.56
N TYR A 168 16.37 -8.44 -24.47
CA TYR A 168 16.46 -7.09 -25.06
C TYR A 168 17.50 -6.22 -24.36
N MET A 169 17.67 -6.34 -23.04
CA MET A 169 18.72 -5.61 -22.33
C MET A 169 20.12 -6.05 -22.75
N VAL A 170 20.33 -7.35 -22.96
CA VAL A 170 21.60 -7.89 -23.49
C VAL A 170 21.87 -7.34 -24.89
N GLY A 171 20.87 -7.26 -25.76
CA GLY A 171 21.00 -6.67 -27.09
C GLY A 171 21.41 -5.19 -27.05
N ILE A 172 20.74 -4.39 -26.22
CA ILE A 172 21.06 -2.97 -26.01
C ILE A 172 22.48 -2.80 -25.43
N ALA A 173 22.87 -3.64 -24.47
CA ALA A 173 24.20 -3.60 -23.88
C ALA A 173 25.30 -3.91 -24.93
N LYS A 174 25.06 -4.87 -25.84
CA LYS A 174 25.97 -5.19 -26.95
C LYS A 174 26.12 -4.02 -27.92
N GLN A 175 25.00 -3.43 -28.37
CA GLN A 175 25.02 -2.26 -29.26
C GLN A 175 25.82 -1.11 -28.65
N HIS A 176 25.62 -0.83 -27.35
CA HIS A 176 26.40 0.20 -26.66
C HIS A 176 27.90 -0.11 -26.53
N ILE A 177 28.29 -1.38 -26.47
CA ILE A 177 29.72 -1.77 -26.46
C ILE A 177 30.32 -1.63 -27.87
N GLU A 178 29.56 -1.97 -28.91
CA GLU A 178 29.97 -1.82 -30.31
C GLU A 178 30.04 -0.35 -30.75
N GLU A 179 29.20 0.52 -30.17
CA GLU A 179 29.13 1.96 -30.45
C GLU A 179 30.09 2.81 -29.61
N GLU A 180 30.76 2.27 -28.59
CA GLU A 180 31.88 2.94 -27.92
C GLU A 180 33.16 2.65 -28.73
N PRO A 181 33.59 3.52 -29.68
CA PRO A 181 34.84 3.29 -30.39
C PRO A 181 35.97 3.29 -29.37
N GLU A 182 36.76 2.20 -29.35
CA GLU A 182 37.97 2.09 -28.55
C GLU A 182 38.87 3.31 -28.83
N PHE A 183 38.88 4.27 -27.90
CA PHE A 183 39.77 5.44 -27.93
C PHE A 183 41.18 5.04 -27.48
N PHE A 184 41.69 3.94 -28.01
CA PHE A 184 43.03 3.40 -27.80
C PHE A 184 43.32 2.60 -29.07
N GLU A 185 43.91 3.22 -30.09
CA GLU A 185 45.29 3.00 -30.53
C GLU A 185 45.55 4.08 -31.60
N GLU A 186 46.45 5.06 -31.42
CA GLU A 186 47.83 4.98 -31.93
C GLU A 186 48.71 6.09 -31.31
N GLU A 187 49.92 5.68 -30.93
CA GLU A 187 51.20 6.42 -30.89
C GLU A 187 51.34 7.72 -30.07
N THR A 188 51.94 7.59 -28.88
CA THR A 188 52.75 8.65 -28.27
C THR A 188 54.18 8.57 -28.81
N GLU A 189 54.43 9.19 -29.95
CA GLU A 189 55.75 9.74 -30.31
C GLU A 189 55.56 11.22 -30.71
N GLU A 190 55.99 12.14 -29.84
CA GLU A 190 56.37 13.51 -30.24
C GLU A 190 57.91 13.55 -30.44
N PRO A 191 58.52 14.53 -31.15
CA PRO A 191 57.97 15.74 -31.81
C PRO A 191 58.51 16.01 -33.24
N GLU A 192 57.88 16.93 -33.99
CA GLU A 192 58.52 18.16 -34.53
C GLU A 192 57.59 18.94 -35.50
N GLU A 193 57.74 20.26 -35.46
CA GLU A 193 56.91 21.31 -36.07
C GLU A 193 56.96 21.35 -37.61
N THR A 194 55.91 21.89 -38.26
CA THR A 194 55.96 23.19 -38.97
C THR A 194 54.61 23.56 -39.62
N ASP A 195 54.18 24.79 -39.33
CA ASP A 195 53.39 25.79 -40.08
C ASP A 195 52.42 25.43 -41.24
N ALA A 196 51.21 25.98 -41.08
CA ALA A 196 50.49 26.87 -42.02
C ALA A 196 49.08 26.44 -42.50
N GLU A 197 48.09 27.20 -41.99
CA GLU A 197 46.87 27.73 -42.63
C GLU A 197 45.79 26.78 -43.22
N GLY A 198 44.57 26.88 -42.66
CA GLY A 198 43.35 27.11 -43.46
C GLY A 198 42.06 26.34 -43.10
N GLY A 199 41.09 27.05 -42.51
CA GLY A 199 39.62 26.85 -42.70
C GLY A 199 38.88 25.91 -41.71
N THR A 200 38.09 26.43 -40.75
CA THR A 200 36.59 26.59 -40.80
C THR A 200 35.83 25.24 -40.81
N GLU A 201 34.88 24.88 -39.93
CA GLU A 201 33.94 25.65 -39.08
C GLU A 201 33.56 24.87 -37.81
N LEU A 202 33.36 25.60 -36.71
CA LEU A 202 32.58 25.17 -35.56
C LEU A 202 31.10 25.44 -35.84
N SER A 203 30.26 24.41 -35.74
CA SER A 203 28.83 24.60 -35.51
C SER A 203 28.40 23.81 -34.29
N SER A 204 28.27 24.56 -33.20
CA SER A 204 27.48 24.22 -32.04
C SER A 204 26.02 24.04 -32.48
N ASN A 205 25.40 22.93 -32.08
CA ASN A 205 23.97 22.91 -31.83
C ASN A 205 23.69 21.98 -30.65
N GLY A 206 23.61 22.58 -29.47
CA GLY A 206 22.99 21.95 -28.31
C GLY A 206 21.50 21.77 -28.57
N ILE A 207 20.99 20.58 -28.29
CA ILE A 207 19.55 20.33 -28.21
C ILE A 207 19.15 20.36 -26.74
N VAL A 208 18.34 21.37 -26.45
CA VAL A 208 17.68 21.67 -25.19
C VAL A 208 16.61 20.60 -24.93
N VAL A 209 16.72 19.88 -23.81
CA VAL A 209 15.67 19.00 -23.31
C VAL A 209 14.61 19.87 -22.65
N ASN A 210 13.44 20.02 -23.27
CA ASN A 210 12.29 20.66 -22.65
C ASN A 210 11.30 19.58 -22.22
N ASN A 211 11.25 19.37 -20.91
CA ASN A 211 10.40 18.41 -20.22
C ASN A 211 8.99 19.00 -20.05
N GLN A 212 8.00 18.49 -20.80
CA GLN A 212 6.58 18.59 -20.47
C GLN A 212 5.77 17.71 -21.42
N VAL A 213 5.27 16.56 -20.94
CA VAL A 213 4.06 15.94 -21.52
C VAL A 213 3.14 15.52 -20.38
N SER A 214 2.05 16.28 -20.30
CA SER A 214 0.82 16.00 -19.58
C SER A 214 0.08 14.84 -20.24
N LEU A 215 -0.54 13.98 -19.43
CA LEU A 215 -1.42 12.91 -19.87
C LEU A 215 -2.72 13.45 -20.51
N SER A 216 -3.01 13.03 -21.74
CA SER A 216 -4.37 12.92 -22.27
C SER A 216 -4.45 11.94 -23.44
N ASP A 217 -5.58 11.23 -23.49
CA ASP A 217 -5.94 10.12 -24.36
C ASP A 217 -5.76 10.33 -25.88
N ASP A 218 -5.59 9.17 -26.55
CA ASP A 218 -5.96 8.87 -27.94
C ASP A 218 -5.05 9.42 -29.06
N SER A 219 -4.02 8.64 -29.39
CA SER A 219 -3.59 8.25 -30.75
C SER A 219 -2.16 7.71 -30.70
N VAL A 220 -2.03 6.39 -30.77
CA VAL A 220 -0.74 5.73 -30.97
C VAL A 220 -0.23 6.13 -32.35
N SER A 221 0.80 6.98 -32.39
CA SER A 221 1.63 7.17 -33.58
C SER A 221 2.79 6.18 -33.50
N GLU A 222 2.89 5.38 -34.56
CA GLU A 222 3.95 4.41 -34.80
C GLU A 222 5.27 5.12 -35.10
N ASP A 223 5.98 5.58 -34.07
CA ASP A 223 7.43 5.76 -34.16
C ASP A 223 8.09 4.73 -33.24
N ALA A 224 7.85 3.46 -33.57
CA ALA A 224 8.68 2.37 -33.09
C ALA A 224 10.03 2.48 -33.79
N LEU A 225 11.10 2.61 -33.01
CA LEU A 225 12.47 2.40 -33.48
C LEU A 225 12.54 1.03 -34.13
N VAL A 226 12.57 1.00 -35.46
CA VAL A 226 12.77 -0.20 -36.26
C VAL A 226 14.20 -0.66 -36.01
N LEU A 227 14.37 -1.52 -35.02
CA LEU A 227 15.56 -2.35 -34.89
C LEU A 227 15.49 -3.39 -36.00
N ASN A 228 16.52 -3.43 -36.85
CA ASN A 228 16.61 -4.39 -37.94
C ASN A 228 16.51 -5.83 -37.40
N ASP A 229 15.53 -6.58 -37.92
CA ASP A 229 15.21 -7.98 -37.59
C ASP A 229 16.18 -8.99 -38.25
N GLU A 230 17.34 -8.55 -38.73
CA GLU A 230 18.32 -9.44 -39.33
C GLU A 230 19.31 -9.94 -38.26
N GLU A 231 19.20 -11.23 -37.98
CA GLU A 231 20.18 -12.09 -37.30
C GLU A 231 20.14 -12.16 -35.76
N LEU A 232 18.97 -12.52 -35.20
CA LEU A 232 18.92 -13.20 -33.90
C LEU A 232 19.02 -14.72 -34.13
N ASP A 233 20.24 -15.25 -34.07
CA ASP A 233 20.50 -16.70 -34.00
C ASP A 233 20.16 -17.20 -32.57
N PRO A 234 19.05 -17.93 -32.36
CA PRO A 234 18.58 -18.32 -31.04
C PRO A 234 19.42 -19.44 -30.40
N MET A 235 20.48 -19.93 -31.06
CA MET A 235 21.37 -20.97 -30.54
C MET A 235 22.76 -20.47 -30.09
N GLY A 236 23.10 -19.20 -30.31
CA GLY A 236 24.36 -18.59 -29.83
C GLY A 236 24.24 -17.77 -28.54
N GLU A 237 23.02 -17.56 -28.04
CA GLU A 237 22.70 -16.58 -27.00
C GLU A 237 23.07 -16.98 -25.56
N GLU A 238 23.30 -18.27 -25.30
CA GLU A 238 23.68 -18.74 -23.95
C GLU A 238 25.13 -18.36 -23.55
N ASP A 239 25.98 -18.01 -24.51
CA ASP A 239 27.38 -17.62 -24.25
C ASP A 239 27.57 -16.11 -24.12
N ALA A 240 26.79 -15.30 -24.85
CA ALA A 240 26.92 -13.84 -24.78
C ALA A 240 26.38 -13.24 -23.48
N ALA A 241 25.44 -13.92 -22.80
CA ALA A 241 25.00 -13.55 -21.46
C ALA A 241 26.05 -13.83 -20.36
N LYS A 242 27.16 -14.52 -20.70
CA LYS A 242 28.28 -14.81 -19.80
C LYS A 242 29.50 -13.93 -20.08
N ASP A 243 29.46 -13.10 -21.11
CA ASP A 243 30.56 -12.17 -21.39
C ASP A 243 30.67 -11.18 -20.21
N PRO A 244 31.82 -11.13 -19.52
CA PRO A 244 32.01 -10.24 -18.38
C PRO A 244 31.78 -8.77 -18.73
N LYS A 245 32.07 -8.35 -19.98
CA LYS A 245 31.86 -6.95 -20.42
C LYS A 245 30.39 -6.60 -20.55
N VAL A 246 29.58 -7.52 -21.08
CA VAL A 246 28.12 -7.35 -21.22
C VAL A 246 27.46 -7.30 -19.85
N LEU A 247 27.90 -8.17 -18.93
CA LEU A 247 27.40 -8.19 -17.55
C LEU A 247 27.74 -6.91 -16.77
N GLU A 248 28.95 -6.37 -16.94
CA GLU A 248 29.35 -5.10 -16.35
C GLU A 248 28.52 -3.93 -16.90
N LYS A 249 28.31 -3.89 -18.22
CA LYS A 249 27.47 -2.85 -18.84
C LYS A 249 26.01 -2.94 -18.39
N LEU A 250 25.46 -4.15 -18.29
CA LEU A 250 24.12 -4.39 -17.76
C LEU A 250 23.98 -3.93 -16.30
N ALA A 251 24.98 -4.19 -15.46
CA ALA A 251 24.99 -3.76 -14.07
C ALA A 251 25.04 -2.22 -13.95
N ASN A 252 25.64 -1.53 -14.91
CA ASN A 252 25.65 -0.06 -14.97
C ASN A 252 24.38 0.54 -15.58
N MET A 253 23.68 -0.20 -16.43
CA MET A 253 22.43 0.25 -17.07
C MET A 253 21.19 0.00 -16.22
N ILE A 254 21.21 -1.06 -15.40
CA ILE A 254 20.07 -1.47 -14.59
C ILE A 254 20.35 -1.02 -13.15
N PRO A 255 19.55 -0.08 -12.60
CA PRO A 255 19.71 0.34 -11.22
C PRO A 255 19.55 -0.87 -10.29
N ALA A 256 20.52 -1.06 -9.40
CA ALA A 256 20.55 -2.20 -8.48
C ALA A 256 19.61 -1.97 -7.28
N THR A 257 19.41 -0.70 -6.92
CA THR A 257 18.60 -0.24 -5.80
C THR A 257 17.75 0.96 -6.20
N ILE A 258 16.72 1.23 -5.39
CA ILE A 258 15.87 2.42 -5.59
C ILE A 258 16.66 3.73 -5.46
N ASP A 259 17.73 3.70 -4.67
CA ASP A 259 18.62 4.84 -4.45
C ASP A 259 19.41 5.20 -5.71
N ASP A 260 19.52 4.28 -6.68
CA ASP A 260 20.15 4.54 -7.98
C ASP A 260 19.23 5.27 -8.97
N ILE A 261 17.95 5.48 -8.60
CA ILE A 261 16.90 6.08 -9.45
C ILE A 261 16.43 7.45 -8.91
N LEU A 262 16.73 7.78 -7.65
CA LEU A 262 16.31 9.02 -6.96
C LEU A 262 17.36 10.13 -7.03
#